data_AF-A0A376VFE6-F1
#
_entry.id   AF-A0A376VFE6-F1
#
_cell.length_a   1.000
_cell.length_b   1.000
_cell.length_c   1.000
_cell.angle_alpha   90.00
_cell.angle_beta   90.00
_cell.angle_gamma   90.00
#
_symmetry.space_group_name_H-M   'P 1'
#
loop_
_entity.id
_entity.type
_entity.pdbx_description
1 polymer ?
#
loop_
_entity_poly.entity_id
_entity_poly.type
_entity_poly.pdbx_seq_one_letter_code
_entity_poly.pdbx_strand_id
1 'polypeptide(L)'
;MLHASTSPFYPLFAALDVNAKIHEGESGRRLWAECVALGIEARKAILARCKLFRPFIPPVVDGKLWQDYPTSVLASDRRFFSFEPGAKWHGFEGYAADQYFVDPCKLLLTTPGIDAETGEYSDFGVPATILAHYLRENGIVPEKCDLNSILFLLTPAESHEKLAQLVAMLAQFEQHIEDDSPLAEVLPSVYNKYPVRYRDYTLRQLCQEMHDLYVSFDVKDLQKAMFRQQSFPSVVMNPQDAHSAYIRGEVELVRIRDAEGRIAAEGALPYPPGVLCVVPGEVWGGAVQRYFLALEEGVNLLPGFSPELQGVYSETDADGMKRLYGYVLK
;
A
#
# COMPACT_ATOMS: atom_id res chain seq x y z
N MET A 1 6.38 -32.64 -10.72
CA MET A 1 6.60 -33.01 -9.29
C MET A 1 7.77 -32.27 -8.62
N LEU A 2 8.67 -31.58 -9.34
CA LEU A 2 9.87 -30.94 -8.76
C LEU A 2 9.60 -30.03 -7.54
N HIS A 3 8.46 -29.33 -7.52
CA HIS A 3 8.06 -28.43 -6.43
C HIS A 3 6.88 -28.94 -5.59
N ALA A 4 6.39 -30.15 -5.88
CA ALA A 4 5.27 -30.74 -5.15
C ALA A 4 5.79 -31.56 -3.96
N SER A 5 5.20 -31.36 -2.79
CA SER A 5 5.46 -32.23 -1.64
C SER A 5 5.05 -33.66 -1.97
N THR A 6 5.89 -34.64 -1.62
CA THR A 6 5.54 -36.06 -1.68
C THR A 6 4.54 -36.47 -0.60
N SER A 7 4.28 -35.60 0.38
CA SER A 7 3.29 -35.77 1.44
C SER A 7 2.42 -34.51 1.54
N PRO A 8 1.44 -34.34 0.65
CA PRO A 8 0.55 -33.18 0.69
C PRO A 8 -0.33 -33.18 1.93
N PHE A 9 -0.79 -32.00 2.35
CA PHE A 9 -1.72 -31.86 3.47
C PHE A 9 -3.16 -32.01 3.00
N TYR A 10 -3.81 -33.12 3.36
CA TYR A 10 -5.10 -33.52 2.77
C TYR A 10 -6.24 -32.52 3.06
N PRO A 11 -6.35 -31.92 4.25
CA PRO A 11 -7.33 -30.87 4.49
C PRO A 11 -7.19 -29.65 3.57
N LEU A 12 -5.97 -29.28 3.13
CA LEU A 12 -5.78 -28.20 2.15
C LEU A 12 -6.36 -28.58 0.79
N PHE A 13 -6.21 -29.83 0.37
CA PHE A 13 -6.83 -30.33 -0.86
C PHE A 13 -8.36 -30.33 -0.75
N ALA A 14 -8.90 -30.77 0.39
CA ALA A 14 -10.34 -30.71 0.64
C ALA A 14 -10.88 -29.26 0.61
N ALA A 15 -10.13 -28.30 1.14
CA ALA A 15 -10.50 -26.89 1.08
C ALA A 15 -10.57 -26.37 -0.38
N LEU A 16 -9.64 -26.77 -1.24
CA LEU A 16 -9.65 -26.41 -2.66
C LEU A 16 -10.84 -27.04 -3.41
N ASP A 17 -11.18 -28.30 -3.10
CA ASP A 17 -12.33 -29.00 -3.66
C ASP A 17 -13.66 -28.33 -3.26
N VAL A 18 -13.82 -28.02 -1.97
CA VAL A 18 -15.00 -27.31 -1.46
C VAL A 18 -15.09 -25.89 -2.04
N ASN A 19 -13.96 -25.18 -2.21
CA ASN A 19 -13.96 -23.87 -2.84
C ASN A 19 -14.51 -23.93 -4.28
N ALA A 20 -14.14 -24.94 -5.06
CA ALA A 20 -14.69 -25.14 -6.40
C ALA A 20 -16.22 -25.35 -6.34
N LYS A 21 -16.71 -26.13 -5.37
CA LYS A 21 -18.14 -26.36 -5.17
C LYS A 21 -18.92 -25.12 -4.74
N ILE A 22 -18.35 -24.28 -3.87
CA ILE A 22 -18.95 -23.00 -3.43
C ILE A 22 -19.19 -22.07 -4.64
N HIS A 23 -18.28 -22.08 -5.61
CA HIS A 23 -18.33 -21.21 -6.78
C HIS A 23 -19.13 -21.79 -7.96
N GLU A 24 -19.65 -23.01 -7.84
CA GLU A 24 -20.38 -23.68 -8.93
C GLU A 24 -21.79 -23.09 -9.13
N GLY A 25 -22.13 -22.81 -10.38
CA GLY A 25 -23.49 -22.44 -10.80
C GLY A 25 -23.96 -21.06 -10.33
N GLU A 26 -25.28 -20.86 -10.37
CA GLU A 26 -25.91 -19.57 -10.05
C GLU A 26 -25.75 -19.16 -8.59
N SER A 27 -25.67 -20.12 -7.67
CA SER A 27 -25.44 -19.84 -6.24
C SER A 27 -24.11 -19.14 -6.01
N GLY A 28 -23.02 -19.63 -6.61
CA GLY A 28 -21.70 -19.00 -6.51
C GLY A 28 -21.66 -17.61 -7.13
N ARG A 29 -22.31 -17.41 -8.29
CA ARG A 29 -22.45 -16.09 -8.92
C ARG A 29 -23.22 -15.11 -8.04
N ARG A 30 -24.30 -15.57 -7.39
CA ARG A 30 -25.11 -14.75 -6.49
C ARG A 30 -24.33 -14.27 -5.27
N LEU A 31 -23.51 -15.14 -4.66
CA LEU A 31 -22.65 -14.75 -3.53
C LEU A 31 -21.75 -13.56 -3.87
N TRP A 32 -21.14 -13.56 -5.06
CA TRP A 32 -20.30 -12.46 -5.52
C TRP A 32 -21.11 -11.22 -5.93
N ALA A 33 -22.28 -11.40 -6.54
CA ALA A 33 -23.16 -10.26 -6.85
C ALA A 33 -23.62 -9.52 -5.58
N GLU A 34 -23.94 -10.26 -4.51
CA GLU A 34 -24.26 -9.72 -3.19
C GLU A 34 -23.05 -9.02 -2.55
N CYS A 35 -21.85 -9.61 -2.65
CA CYS A 35 -20.60 -9.00 -2.19
C CYS A 35 -20.30 -7.66 -2.90
N VAL A 36 -20.46 -7.60 -4.23
CA VAL A 36 -20.26 -6.37 -5.01
C VAL A 36 -21.28 -5.30 -4.61
N ALA A 37 -22.56 -5.66 -4.47
CA ALA A 37 -23.59 -4.73 -4.02
C ALA A 37 -23.29 -4.16 -2.62
N LEU A 38 -22.87 -5.03 -1.70
CA LEU A 38 -22.46 -4.64 -0.35
C LEU A 38 -21.24 -3.68 -0.39
N GLY A 39 -20.25 -3.98 -1.22
CA GLY A 39 -19.10 -3.09 -1.44
C GLY A 39 -19.48 -1.74 -2.02
N ILE A 40 -20.48 -1.68 -2.90
CA ILE A 40 -21.01 -0.42 -3.46
C ILE A 40 -21.69 0.41 -2.35
N GLU A 41 -22.54 -0.21 -1.53
CA GLU A 41 -23.21 0.48 -0.42
C GLU A 41 -22.20 1.01 0.61
N ALA A 42 -21.15 0.24 0.91
CA ALA A 42 -20.07 0.72 1.78
C ALA A 42 -19.36 1.96 1.22
N ARG A 43 -19.08 1.99 -0.09
CA ARG A 43 -18.49 3.18 -0.75
C ARG A 43 -19.40 4.40 -0.65
N LYS A 44 -20.70 4.22 -0.86
CA LYS A 44 -21.70 5.30 -0.69
C LYS A 44 -21.74 5.80 0.75
N ALA A 45 -21.74 4.89 1.72
CA ALA A 45 -21.73 5.24 3.14
C ALA A 45 -20.46 6.01 3.54
N ILE A 46 -19.29 5.62 3.02
CA ILE A 46 -18.04 6.35 3.22
C ILE A 46 -18.13 7.75 2.60
N LEU A 47 -18.58 7.87 1.35
CA LEU A 47 -18.76 9.18 0.69
C LEU A 47 -19.73 10.10 1.44
N ALA A 48 -20.77 9.54 2.06
CA ALA A 48 -21.77 10.30 2.81
C ALA A 48 -21.30 10.72 4.22
N ARG A 49 -20.39 9.96 4.85
CA ARG A 49 -19.99 10.17 6.26
C ARG A 49 -18.59 10.71 6.45
N CYS A 50 -17.69 10.42 5.52
CA CYS A 50 -16.29 10.84 5.58
C CYS A 50 -16.08 12.06 4.67
N LYS A 51 -15.07 12.87 4.97
CA LYS A 51 -14.63 14.03 4.17
C LYS A 51 -13.24 13.80 3.57
N LEU A 52 -12.35 13.21 4.35
CA LEU A 52 -10.94 12.99 4.05
C LEU A 52 -10.73 11.66 3.33
N PHE A 53 -11.45 10.62 3.73
CA PHE A 53 -11.31 9.29 3.13
C PHE A 53 -12.26 9.11 1.95
N ARG A 54 -11.69 8.73 0.80
CA ARG A 54 -12.43 8.63 -0.47
C ARG A 54 -12.18 7.28 -1.13
N PRO A 55 -13.24 6.52 -1.50
CA PRO A 55 -13.09 5.34 -2.32
C PRO A 55 -12.45 5.67 -3.67
N PHE A 56 -11.52 4.84 -4.12
CA PHE A 56 -10.82 5.02 -5.39
C PHE A 56 -11.68 4.54 -6.56
N ILE A 57 -12.63 5.38 -6.97
CA ILE A 57 -13.61 5.18 -8.05
C ILE A 57 -13.79 6.48 -8.84
N PRO A 58 -14.35 6.43 -10.07
CA PRO A 58 -14.72 7.65 -10.79
C PRO A 58 -15.65 8.54 -9.94
N PRO A 59 -15.35 9.84 -9.79
CA PRO A 59 -16.21 10.73 -9.01
C PRO A 59 -17.54 11.05 -9.73
N VAL A 60 -17.49 11.16 -11.06
CA VAL A 60 -18.64 11.48 -11.93
C VAL A 60 -18.65 10.51 -13.10
N VAL A 61 -19.83 9.99 -13.43
CA VAL A 61 -20.08 9.16 -14.62
C VAL A 61 -21.30 9.74 -15.32
N ASP A 62 -21.23 9.92 -16.65
CA ASP A 62 -22.32 10.49 -17.47
C ASP A 62 -22.95 11.79 -16.88
N GLY A 63 -22.13 12.64 -16.26
CA GLY A 63 -22.55 13.94 -15.70
C GLY A 63 -23.23 13.87 -14.33
N LYS A 64 -23.28 12.71 -13.68
CA LYS A 64 -23.86 12.53 -12.33
C LYS A 64 -22.85 11.89 -11.38
N LEU A 65 -22.94 12.22 -10.09
CA LEU A 65 -22.07 11.64 -9.07
C LEU A 65 -22.28 10.12 -8.97
N TRP A 66 -21.19 9.39 -8.79
CA TRP A 66 -21.21 7.92 -8.76
C TRP A 66 -22.19 7.36 -7.73
N GLN A 67 -22.20 7.92 -6.52
CA GLN A 67 -23.06 7.48 -5.41
C GLN A 67 -24.56 7.71 -5.64
N ASP A 68 -24.93 8.58 -6.58
CA ASP A 68 -26.33 8.93 -6.82
C ASP A 68 -27.02 7.92 -7.75
N TYR A 69 -26.28 6.98 -8.35
CA TYR A 69 -26.85 5.90 -9.15
C TYR A 69 -27.38 4.75 -8.27
N PRO A 70 -28.46 4.06 -8.67
CA PRO A 70 -28.93 2.86 -7.97
C PRO A 70 -27.85 1.78 -7.94
N THR A 71 -27.72 1.07 -6.82
CA THR A 71 -26.67 0.05 -6.63
C THR A 71 -26.78 -1.10 -7.63
N SER A 72 -27.99 -1.48 -8.04
CA SER A 72 -28.20 -2.48 -9.10
C SER A 72 -27.63 -2.06 -10.45
N VAL A 73 -27.65 -0.76 -10.77
CA VAL A 73 -27.07 -0.20 -12.00
C VAL A 73 -25.55 -0.20 -11.89
N LEU A 74 -25.00 0.28 -10.77
CA LEU A 74 -23.56 0.27 -10.50
C LEU A 74 -22.98 -1.15 -10.58
N ALA A 75 -23.67 -2.14 -10.00
CA ALA A 75 -23.21 -3.52 -9.94
C ALA A 75 -23.25 -4.26 -11.30
N SER A 76 -24.04 -3.78 -12.26
CA SER A 76 -24.25 -4.45 -13.55
C SER A 76 -23.54 -3.77 -14.72
N ASP A 77 -22.95 -2.59 -14.51
CA ASP A 77 -22.33 -1.80 -15.56
C ASP A 77 -20.87 -1.45 -15.23
N ARG A 78 -19.95 -1.92 -16.08
CA ARG A 78 -18.51 -1.74 -15.92
C ARG A 78 -18.06 -0.29 -15.97
N ARG A 79 -18.83 0.61 -16.59
CA ARG A 79 -18.47 2.02 -16.78
C ARG A 79 -18.21 2.72 -15.45
N PHE A 80 -18.92 2.31 -14.40
CA PHE A 80 -18.76 2.81 -13.04
C PHE A 80 -17.44 2.39 -12.35
N PHE A 81 -16.68 1.52 -12.99
CA PHE A 81 -15.39 1.03 -12.52
C PHE A 81 -14.31 1.17 -13.60
N SER A 82 -14.53 1.95 -14.65
CA SER A 82 -13.56 2.07 -15.76
C SER A 82 -12.52 3.16 -15.50
N PHE A 83 -11.27 2.92 -15.91
CA PHE A 83 -10.21 3.94 -15.95
C PHE A 83 -10.23 4.64 -17.30
N GLU A 84 -11.02 5.70 -17.43
CA GLU A 84 -11.11 6.48 -18.68
C GLU A 84 -9.79 7.18 -19.02
N PRO A 85 -9.29 7.09 -20.26
CA PRO A 85 -8.03 7.72 -20.66
C PRO A 85 -7.97 9.21 -20.33
N GLY A 86 -6.90 9.61 -19.63
CA GLY A 86 -6.67 11.01 -19.26
C GLY A 86 -7.57 11.53 -18.14
N ALA A 87 -8.42 10.69 -17.53
CA ALA A 87 -9.17 11.10 -16.36
C ALA A 87 -8.23 11.32 -15.17
N LYS A 88 -8.32 12.50 -14.56
CA LYS A 88 -7.33 12.94 -13.57
C LYS A 88 -7.43 12.20 -12.25
N TRP A 89 -8.64 11.82 -11.83
CA TRP A 89 -8.90 11.19 -10.52
C TRP A 89 -8.03 9.97 -10.21
N HIS A 90 -7.58 9.23 -11.23
CA HIS A 90 -6.78 8.03 -11.05
C HIS A 90 -5.27 8.23 -11.29
N GLY A 91 -4.82 9.39 -11.80
CA GLY A 91 -3.40 9.72 -11.96
C GLY A 91 -2.58 8.83 -12.89
N PHE A 92 -3.21 7.96 -13.69
CA PHE A 92 -2.52 7.02 -14.57
C PHE A 92 -2.36 7.59 -15.98
N GLU A 93 -1.11 7.75 -16.41
CA GLU A 93 -0.75 8.16 -17.77
C GLU A 93 -0.59 6.95 -18.69
N GLY A 94 -1.07 7.07 -19.94
CA GLY A 94 -0.85 6.05 -20.97
C GLY A 94 -1.87 4.91 -20.98
N TYR A 95 -2.98 5.02 -20.24
CA TYR A 95 -4.08 4.06 -20.28
C TYR A 95 -4.94 4.28 -21.53
N ALA A 96 -5.37 3.18 -22.15
CA ALA A 96 -6.32 3.17 -23.25
C ALA A 96 -7.75 2.88 -22.79
N ALA A 97 -8.74 3.24 -23.61
CA ALA A 97 -10.14 2.99 -23.32
C ALA A 97 -10.42 1.49 -23.21
N ASP A 98 -11.31 1.09 -22.30
CA ASP A 98 -11.68 -0.30 -22.01
C ASP A 98 -10.50 -1.24 -21.66
N GLN A 99 -9.34 -0.69 -21.30
CA GLN A 99 -8.15 -1.49 -21.01
C GLN A 99 -8.08 -1.94 -19.55
N TYR A 100 -8.46 -1.05 -18.62
CA TYR A 100 -8.33 -1.27 -17.18
C TYR A 100 -9.59 -0.91 -16.43
N PHE A 101 -9.85 -1.64 -15.35
CA PHE A 101 -11.01 -1.46 -14.49
C PHE A 101 -10.62 -1.54 -13.01
N VAL A 102 -11.28 -0.75 -12.18
CA VAL A 102 -11.27 -0.86 -10.71
C VAL A 102 -11.92 -2.19 -10.33
N ASP A 103 -11.23 -2.97 -9.52
CA ASP A 103 -11.79 -4.20 -8.95
C ASP A 103 -12.83 -3.84 -7.86
N PRO A 104 -14.13 -4.14 -8.05
CA PRO A 104 -15.17 -3.79 -7.08
C PRO A 104 -14.99 -4.50 -5.73
N CYS A 105 -14.30 -5.64 -5.70
CA CYS A 105 -14.02 -6.41 -4.50
C CYS A 105 -12.74 -5.94 -3.76
N LYS A 106 -12.05 -4.92 -4.28
CA LYS A 106 -11.00 -4.19 -3.57
C LYS A 106 -11.54 -2.85 -3.09
N LEU A 107 -11.88 -2.75 -1.80
CA LEU A 107 -12.26 -1.49 -1.19
C LEU A 107 -11.00 -0.70 -0.88
N LEU A 108 -10.46 -0.04 -1.92
CA LEU A 108 -9.33 0.86 -1.83
C LEU A 108 -9.83 2.26 -1.48
N LEU A 109 -9.30 2.82 -0.41
CA LEU A 109 -9.53 4.21 0.00
C LEU A 109 -8.24 5.00 -0.17
N THR A 110 -8.38 6.25 -0.60
CA THR A 110 -7.32 7.25 -0.60
C THR A 110 -7.41 8.08 0.68
N THR A 111 -6.26 8.52 1.17
CA THR A 111 -6.12 9.44 2.31
C THR A 111 -5.52 10.77 1.83
N PRO A 112 -5.78 11.90 2.51
CA PRO A 112 -5.22 13.20 2.14
C PRO A 112 -3.69 13.21 2.02
N GLY A 113 -3.17 14.09 1.16
CA GLY A 113 -1.74 14.36 1.02
C GLY A 113 -1.28 14.51 -0.43
N ILE A 114 -2.06 13.99 -1.40
CA ILE A 114 -1.83 14.18 -2.82
C ILE A 114 -3.12 14.68 -3.46
N ASP A 115 -3.02 15.77 -4.21
CA ASP A 115 -4.13 16.31 -4.99
C ASP A 115 -4.25 15.52 -6.30
N ALA A 116 -5.40 14.87 -6.53
CA ALA A 116 -5.59 14.03 -7.70
C ALA A 116 -5.70 14.82 -9.03
N GLU A 117 -6.05 16.11 -8.98
CA GLU A 117 -6.22 16.94 -10.17
C GLU A 117 -4.90 17.45 -10.74
N THR A 118 -3.97 17.77 -9.84
CA THR A 118 -2.65 18.33 -10.14
C THR A 118 -1.55 17.27 -10.07
N GLY A 119 -1.75 16.22 -9.27
CA GLY A 119 -0.74 15.23 -8.93
C GLY A 119 0.25 15.71 -7.87
N GLU A 120 0.13 16.93 -7.37
CA GLU A 120 1.06 17.54 -6.42
C GLU A 120 0.76 17.15 -4.97
N TYR A 121 1.77 17.27 -4.12
CA TYR A 121 1.56 17.14 -2.68
C TYR A 121 0.72 18.30 -2.16
N SER A 122 -0.24 18.00 -1.28
CA SER A 122 -1.00 19.01 -0.55
C SER A 122 -0.21 19.52 0.66
N ASP A 123 -0.60 20.67 1.21
CA ASP A 123 0.06 21.24 2.41
C ASP A 123 -0.07 20.33 3.65
N PHE A 124 -1.17 19.61 3.79
CA PHE A 124 -1.42 18.65 4.87
C PHE A 124 -1.75 17.28 4.29
N GLY A 125 -1.19 16.24 4.91
CA GLY A 125 -1.46 14.85 4.55
C GLY A 125 -1.80 14.00 5.77
N VAL A 126 -2.53 12.91 5.53
CA VAL A 126 -2.82 11.88 6.54
C VAL A 126 -2.25 10.57 6.01
N PRO A 127 -1.02 10.21 6.41
CA PRO A 127 -0.41 8.95 6.01
C PRO A 127 -1.27 7.75 6.40
N ALA A 128 -1.51 6.84 5.46
CA ALA A 128 -2.43 5.72 5.63
C ALA A 128 -1.96 4.72 6.71
N THR A 129 -0.66 4.67 7.01
CA THR A 129 -0.14 3.86 8.12
C THR A 129 -0.68 4.30 9.48
N ILE A 130 -0.88 5.60 9.72
CA ILE A 130 -1.43 6.12 10.97
C ILE A 130 -2.88 5.63 11.13
N LEU A 131 -3.67 5.75 10.06
CA LEU A 131 -5.03 5.20 10.03
C LEU A 131 -5.04 3.67 10.24
N ALA A 132 -4.11 2.95 9.61
CA ALA A 132 -4.02 1.50 9.76
C ALA A 132 -3.70 1.09 11.20
N HIS A 133 -2.82 1.82 11.89
CA HIS A 133 -2.55 1.61 13.32
C HIS A 133 -3.81 1.85 14.16
N TYR A 134 -4.51 2.97 13.94
CA TYR A 134 -5.76 3.27 14.64
C TYR A 134 -6.81 2.16 14.45
N LEU A 135 -7.02 1.72 13.21
CA LEU A 135 -7.99 0.65 12.90
C LEU A 135 -7.60 -0.67 13.58
N ARG A 136 -6.31 -1.05 13.56
CA ARG A 136 -5.83 -2.27 14.23
C ARG A 136 -6.05 -2.24 15.74
N GLU A 137 -5.80 -1.11 16.39
CA GLU A 137 -6.06 -0.93 17.82
C GLU A 137 -7.56 -1.01 18.16
N ASN A 138 -8.43 -0.75 17.17
CA ASN A 138 -9.88 -0.86 17.26
C ASN A 138 -10.46 -2.14 16.62
N GLY A 139 -9.63 -3.18 16.44
CA GLY A 139 -10.06 -4.51 16.02
C GLY A 139 -10.39 -4.67 14.53
N ILE A 140 -10.00 -3.70 13.69
CA ILE A 140 -10.16 -3.75 12.24
C ILE A 140 -8.77 -3.87 11.59
N VAL A 141 -8.55 -5.00 10.92
CA VAL A 141 -7.28 -5.26 10.23
C VAL A 141 -7.44 -4.95 8.74
N PRO A 142 -6.82 -3.87 8.22
CA PRO A 142 -6.73 -3.66 6.77
C PRO A 142 -5.81 -4.71 6.15
N GLU A 143 -6.00 -5.01 4.86
CA GLU A 143 -5.12 -5.91 4.11
C GLU A 143 -3.73 -5.28 3.97
N LYS A 144 -3.69 -4.03 3.52
CA LYS A 144 -2.47 -3.24 3.41
C LYS A 144 -2.76 -1.76 3.53
N CYS A 145 -1.73 -1.00 3.87
CA CYS A 145 -1.67 0.44 3.73
C CYS A 145 -0.38 0.81 3.02
N ASP A 146 -0.49 1.62 1.98
CA ASP A 146 0.66 2.24 1.31
C ASP A 146 0.89 3.63 1.96
N LEU A 147 1.42 4.61 1.22
CA LEU A 147 1.67 5.95 1.78
C LEU A 147 0.37 6.75 2.02
N ASN A 148 -0.45 6.89 0.97
CA ASN A 148 -1.71 7.66 1.00
C ASN A 148 -2.93 6.82 0.56
N SER A 149 -2.87 5.50 0.75
CA SER A 149 -3.99 4.61 0.47
C SER A 149 -4.04 3.42 1.42
N ILE A 150 -5.26 2.95 1.70
CA ILE A 150 -5.54 1.79 2.55
C ILE A 150 -6.52 0.86 1.86
N LEU A 151 -6.29 -0.46 1.96
CA LEU A 151 -7.05 -1.47 1.24
C LEU A 151 -7.74 -2.45 2.19
N PHE A 152 -8.99 -2.76 1.87
CA PHE A 152 -9.75 -3.87 2.46
C PHE A 152 -10.19 -4.83 1.35
N LEU A 153 -10.00 -6.13 1.56
CA LEU A 153 -10.44 -7.17 0.62
C LEU A 153 -11.88 -7.57 0.94
N LEU A 154 -12.74 -7.52 -0.07
CA LEU A 154 -14.13 -7.95 0.03
C LEU A 154 -14.28 -9.35 -0.55
N THR A 155 -14.95 -10.21 0.21
CA THR A 155 -15.37 -11.54 -0.23
C THR A 155 -16.82 -11.77 0.20
N PRO A 156 -17.49 -12.85 -0.22
CA PRO A 156 -18.80 -13.21 0.32
C PRO A 156 -18.84 -13.47 1.84
N ALA A 157 -17.73 -13.40 2.56
CA ALA A 157 -17.67 -13.45 4.02
C ALA A 157 -18.02 -12.11 4.69
N GLU A 158 -18.13 -11.02 3.93
CA GLU A 158 -18.44 -9.69 4.46
C GLU A 158 -19.93 -9.53 4.82
N SER A 159 -20.23 -8.63 5.76
CA SER A 159 -21.60 -8.29 6.17
C SER A 159 -21.81 -6.78 6.26
N HIS A 160 -23.08 -6.35 6.28
CA HIS A 160 -23.44 -4.94 6.45
C HIS A 160 -22.92 -4.37 7.78
N GLU A 161 -23.00 -5.14 8.85
CA GLU A 161 -22.57 -4.73 10.20
C GLU A 161 -21.06 -4.49 10.24
N LYS A 162 -20.27 -5.40 9.64
CA LYS A 162 -18.80 -5.28 9.59
C LYS A 162 -18.36 -4.05 8.80
N LEU A 163 -18.99 -3.79 7.65
CA LEU A 163 -18.67 -2.58 6.86
C LEU A 163 -19.20 -1.31 7.52
N ALA A 164 -20.35 -1.34 8.18
CA ALA A 164 -20.85 -0.20 8.93
C ALA A 164 -19.92 0.17 10.10
N GLN A 165 -19.34 -0.83 10.78
CA GLN A 165 -18.33 -0.61 11.81
C GLN A 165 -17.07 0.06 11.22
N LEU A 166 -16.59 -0.40 10.05
CA LEU A 166 -15.49 0.26 9.34
C LEU A 166 -15.82 1.73 9.04
N VAL A 167 -17.00 2.03 8.47
CA VAL A 167 -17.40 3.42 8.19
C VAL A 167 -17.45 4.28 9.46
N ALA A 168 -17.95 3.73 10.57
CA ALA A 168 -17.99 4.43 11.85
C ALA A 168 -16.58 4.75 12.37
N MET A 169 -15.64 3.80 12.29
CA MET A 169 -14.25 4.02 12.71
C MET A 169 -13.51 5.02 11.82
N LEU A 170 -13.77 5.02 10.51
CA LEU A 170 -13.22 6.02 9.59
C LEU A 170 -13.70 7.44 9.97
N ALA A 171 -15.01 7.61 10.17
CA ALA A 171 -15.58 8.90 10.56
C ALA A 171 -15.07 9.37 11.95
N GLN A 172 -14.91 8.45 12.90
CA GLN A 172 -14.34 8.78 14.21
C GLN A 172 -12.87 9.21 14.11
N PHE A 173 -12.07 8.56 13.26
CA PHE A 173 -10.69 8.98 13.03
C PHE A 173 -10.62 10.37 12.38
N GLU A 174 -11.52 10.71 11.46
CA GLU A 174 -11.62 12.07 10.93
C GLU A 174 -11.93 13.09 12.02
N GLN A 175 -12.83 12.77 12.95
CA GLN A 175 -13.11 13.63 14.09
C GLN A 175 -11.85 13.87 14.95
N HIS A 176 -11.05 12.83 15.20
CA HIS A 176 -9.76 12.98 15.89
C HIS A 176 -8.76 13.87 15.14
N ILE A 177 -8.77 13.85 13.80
CA ILE A 177 -7.97 14.76 12.97
C ILE A 177 -8.51 16.19 13.08
N GLU A 178 -9.83 16.39 13.01
CA GLU A 178 -10.46 17.71 13.13
C GLU A 178 -10.22 18.35 14.51
N ASP A 179 -10.28 17.57 15.58
CA ASP A 179 -10.08 18.01 16.96
C ASP A 179 -8.60 18.11 17.36
N ASP A 180 -7.68 17.68 16.48
CA ASP A 180 -6.25 17.51 16.75
C ASP A 180 -5.97 16.78 18.08
N SER A 181 -6.63 15.63 18.25
CA SER A 181 -6.59 14.87 19.49
C SER A 181 -5.16 14.46 19.89
N PRO A 182 -4.86 14.33 21.20
CA PRO A 182 -3.57 13.83 21.67
C PRO A 182 -3.24 12.45 21.10
N LEU A 183 -2.01 12.24 20.65
CA LEU A 183 -1.58 10.98 20.05
C LEU A 183 -1.69 9.79 21.04
N ALA A 184 -1.51 10.06 22.34
CA ALA A 184 -1.67 9.06 23.40
C ALA A 184 -3.11 8.51 23.51
N GLU A 185 -4.10 9.27 23.07
CA GLU A 185 -5.51 8.84 23.05
C GLU A 185 -5.84 8.06 21.76
N VAL A 186 -5.31 8.52 20.63
CA VAL A 186 -5.61 7.94 19.30
C VAL A 186 -4.81 6.67 19.03
N LEU A 187 -3.52 6.65 19.39
CA LEU A 187 -2.59 5.53 19.15
C LEU A 187 -1.86 5.14 20.46
N PRO A 188 -2.58 4.68 21.50
CA PRO A 188 -1.98 4.38 22.80
C PRO A 188 -0.88 3.32 22.72
N SER A 189 -0.99 2.33 21.83
CA SER A 189 0.02 1.28 21.70
C SER A 189 1.34 1.82 21.16
N VAL A 190 1.30 2.72 20.17
CA VAL A 190 2.50 3.39 19.64
C VAL A 190 3.10 4.33 20.68
N TYR A 191 2.26 5.14 21.33
CA TYR A 191 2.70 6.07 22.38
C TYR A 191 3.39 5.34 23.53
N ASN A 192 2.79 4.27 24.07
CA ASN A 192 3.35 3.50 25.19
C ASN A 192 4.66 2.80 24.83
N LYS A 193 4.88 2.47 23.56
CA LYS A 193 6.14 1.89 23.08
C LYS A 193 7.24 2.94 22.95
N TYR A 194 6.91 4.18 22.60
CA TYR A 194 7.86 5.28 22.39
C TYR A 194 7.45 6.57 23.13
N PRO A 195 7.26 6.54 24.46
CA PRO A 195 6.64 7.64 25.21
C PRO A 195 7.53 8.88 25.30
N VAL A 196 8.84 8.74 25.12
CA VAL A 196 9.77 9.87 25.07
C VAL A 196 9.70 10.57 23.71
N ARG A 197 9.63 9.80 22.61
CA ARG A 197 9.62 10.31 21.24
C ARG A 197 8.32 11.05 20.91
N TYR A 198 7.20 10.54 21.42
CA TYR A 198 5.85 11.03 21.11
C TYR A 198 5.20 11.73 22.31
N ARG A 199 6.01 12.22 23.26
CA ARG A 199 5.51 12.99 24.40
C ARG A 199 4.82 14.26 23.90
N ASP A 200 3.61 14.50 24.39
CA ASP A 200 2.81 15.69 24.07
C ASP A 200 2.49 15.89 22.57
N TYR A 201 2.69 14.84 21.75
CA TYR A 201 2.33 14.87 20.33
C TYR A 201 0.80 14.91 20.15
N THR A 202 0.36 15.67 19.16
CA THR A 202 -1.00 15.58 18.63
C THR A 202 -1.05 14.72 17.37
N LEU A 203 -2.25 14.27 17.00
CA LEU A 203 -2.45 13.47 15.80
C LEU A 203 -2.03 14.24 14.53
N ARG A 204 -2.43 15.52 14.38
CA ARG A 204 -2.07 16.29 13.18
C ARG A 204 -0.58 16.58 13.12
N GLN A 205 0.10 16.76 14.26
CA GLN A 205 1.55 16.92 14.30
C GLN A 205 2.26 15.69 13.72
N LEU A 206 1.87 14.47 14.16
CA LEU A 206 2.43 13.24 13.60
C LEU A 206 2.12 13.08 12.11
N CYS A 207 0.87 13.36 11.72
CA CYS A 207 0.46 13.30 10.32
C CYS A 207 1.29 14.25 9.44
N GLN A 208 1.46 15.50 9.86
CA GLN A 208 2.25 16.49 9.13
C GLN A 208 3.72 16.13 9.10
N GLU A 209 4.33 15.70 10.21
CA GLU A 209 5.75 15.34 10.25
C GLU A 209 6.06 14.19 9.28
N MET A 210 5.21 13.16 9.23
CA MET A 210 5.40 12.05 8.31
C MET A 210 5.07 12.43 6.86
N HIS A 211 4.09 13.31 6.64
CA HIS A 211 3.80 13.86 5.32
C HIS A 211 4.99 14.67 4.78
N ASP A 212 5.51 15.61 5.56
CA ASP A 212 6.66 16.46 5.20
C ASP A 212 7.91 15.64 4.89
N LEU A 213 8.13 14.54 5.60
CA LEU A 213 9.20 13.61 5.29
C LEU A 213 9.05 13.07 3.86
N TYR A 214 7.88 12.55 3.49
CA TYR A 214 7.66 12.03 2.14
C TYR A 214 7.70 13.12 1.05
N VAL A 215 7.26 14.34 1.36
CA VAL A 215 7.42 15.50 0.46
C VAL A 215 8.89 15.84 0.26
N SER A 216 9.69 15.87 1.33
CA SER A 216 11.10 16.27 1.26
C SER A 216 11.98 15.37 0.38
N PHE A 217 11.55 14.13 0.15
CA PHE A 217 12.23 13.16 -0.70
C PHE A 217 11.57 12.96 -2.07
N ASP A 218 10.48 13.67 -2.39
CA ASP A 218 9.67 13.48 -3.59
C ASP A 218 9.29 11.99 -3.80
N VAL A 219 8.85 11.33 -2.73
CA VAL A 219 8.71 9.86 -2.68
C VAL A 219 7.76 9.33 -3.77
N LYS A 220 6.70 10.07 -4.10
CA LYS A 220 5.75 9.78 -5.19
C LYS A 220 6.46 9.72 -6.54
N ASP A 221 7.35 10.66 -6.82
CA ASP A 221 8.06 10.72 -8.09
C ASP A 221 9.17 9.68 -8.16
N LEU A 222 9.81 9.36 -7.03
CA LEU A 222 10.71 8.22 -6.92
C LEU A 222 9.97 6.91 -7.24
N GLN A 223 8.79 6.69 -6.64
CA GLN A 223 7.96 5.52 -6.94
C GLN A 223 7.57 5.44 -8.40
N LYS A 224 7.15 6.55 -9.01
CA LYS A 224 6.86 6.59 -10.46
C LYS A 224 8.11 6.24 -11.27
N ALA A 225 9.25 6.86 -10.96
CA ALA A 225 10.50 6.67 -11.68
C ALA A 225 11.01 5.22 -11.61
N MET A 226 10.92 4.55 -10.46
CA MET A 226 11.37 3.14 -10.30
C MET A 226 10.71 2.19 -11.32
N PHE A 227 9.51 2.51 -11.81
CA PHE A 227 8.76 1.67 -12.76
C PHE A 227 8.66 2.28 -14.17
N ARG A 228 9.49 3.26 -14.50
CA ARG A 228 9.61 3.77 -15.87
C ARG A 228 10.86 3.19 -16.53
N GLN A 229 10.67 2.70 -17.76
CA GLN A 229 11.75 2.08 -18.56
C GLN A 229 13.02 2.93 -18.62
N GLN A 230 12.88 4.25 -18.72
CA GLN A 230 14.01 5.19 -18.80
C GLN A 230 14.86 5.27 -17.52
N SER A 231 14.33 4.79 -16.40
CA SER A 231 14.94 4.89 -15.07
C SER A 231 15.21 3.52 -14.45
N PHE A 232 15.00 2.42 -15.19
CA PHE A 232 15.31 1.09 -14.69
C PHE A 232 16.80 0.95 -14.34
N PRO A 233 17.12 0.21 -13.27
CA PRO A 233 18.48 -0.23 -13.02
C PRO A 233 19.07 -0.94 -14.26
N SER A 234 20.37 -0.75 -14.49
CA SER A 234 21.04 -1.42 -15.61
C SER A 234 21.28 -2.88 -15.29
N VAL A 235 20.78 -3.77 -16.15
CA VAL A 235 21.05 -5.21 -16.08
C VAL A 235 22.45 -5.46 -16.64
N VAL A 236 23.40 -5.85 -15.79
CA VAL A 236 24.78 -6.15 -16.20
C VAL A 236 25.14 -7.63 -16.02
N MET A 237 24.31 -8.38 -15.30
CA MET A 237 24.45 -9.81 -15.10
C MET A 237 23.05 -10.47 -15.12
N ASN A 238 22.97 -11.68 -15.66
CA ASN A 238 21.75 -12.48 -15.58
C ASN A 238 21.45 -12.83 -14.10
N PRO A 239 20.19 -12.71 -13.62
CA PRO A 239 19.82 -13.06 -12.25
C PRO A 239 20.29 -14.45 -11.77
N GLN A 240 20.33 -15.46 -12.65
CA GLN A 240 20.81 -16.80 -12.28
C GLN A 240 22.32 -16.83 -11.98
N ASP A 241 23.10 -16.04 -12.70
CA ASP A 241 24.55 -15.93 -12.48
C ASP A 241 24.83 -15.15 -11.19
N ALA A 242 24.09 -14.07 -10.95
CA ALA A 242 24.16 -13.31 -9.71
C ALA A 242 23.77 -14.19 -8.50
N HIS A 243 22.72 -15.00 -8.62
CA HIS A 243 22.36 -15.98 -7.60
C HIS A 243 23.45 -17.03 -7.38
N SER A 244 24.08 -17.52 -8.45
CA SER A 244 25.18 -18.49 -8.34
C SER A 244 26.39 -17.89 -7.62
N ALA A 245 26.74 -16.63 -7.89
CA ALA A 245 27.79 -15.89 -7.18
C ALA A 245 27.44 -15.68 -5.70
N TYR A 246 26.18 -15.33 -5.40
CA TYR A 246 25.68 -15.24 -4.02
C TYR A 246 25.85 -16.57 -3.26
N ILE A 247 25.44 -17.69 -3.84
CA ILE A 247 25.60 -19.03 -3.22
C ILE A 247 27.08 -19.39 -3.00
N ARG A 248 28.00 -18.89 -3.85
CA ARG A 248 29.44 -19.08 -3.69
C ARG A 248 30.09 -18.17 -2.63
N GLY A 249 29.35 -17.24 -2.03
CA GLY A 249 29.90 -16.26 -1.09
C GLY A 249 30.75 -15.18 -1.77
N GLU A 250 30.56 -14.97 -3.07
CA GLU A 250 31.23 -13.93 -3.88
C GLU A 250 30.54 -12.56 -3.69
N VAL A 251 30.09 -12.30 -2.47
CA VAL A 251 29.30 -11.12 -2.09
C VAL A 251 29.87 -10.44 -0.86
N GLU A 252 29.56 -9.17 -0.73
CA GLU A 252 29.78 -8.39 0.49
C GLU A 252 28.53 -7.61 0.86
N LEU A 253 28.35 -7.38 2.16
CA LEU A 253 27.25 -6.57 2.69
C LEU A 253 27.72 -5.12 2.78
N VAL A 254 27.04 -4.22 2.08
CA VAL A 254 27.40 -2.79 2.04
C VAL A 254 26.20 -1.94 2.42
N ARG A 255 26.43 -0.73 2.94
CA ARG A 255 25.37 0.25 3.16
C ARG A 255 24.72 0.60 1.82
N ILE A 256 23.41 0.74 1.78
CA ILE A 256 22.68 1.11 0.55
C ILE A 256 23.15 2.46 0.01
N ARG A 257 23.57 3.39 0.88
CA ARG A 257 24.21 4.64 0.47
C ARG A 257 25.49 4.43 -0.36
N ASP A 258 26.26 3.41 -0.04
CA ASP A 258 27.57 3.11 -0.65
C ASP A 258 27.45 2.05 -1.76
N ALA A 259 26.22 1.58 -2.05
CA ALA A 259 25.96 0.56 -3.06
C ALA A 259 25.91 1.12 -4.50
N GLU A 260 25.97 2.43 -4.70
CA GLU A 260 25.89 3.03 -6.04
C GLU A 260 26.94 2.44 -6.99
N GLY A 261 26.50 1.99 -8.18
CA GLY A 261 27.37 1.36 -9.17
C GLY A 261 27.73 -0.10 -8.86
N ARG A 262 27.27 -0.67 -7.75
CA ARG A 262 27.50 -2.07 -7.37
C ARG A 262 26.38 -2.98 -7.88
N ILE A 263 26.73 -4.23 -8.20
CA ILE A 263 25.76 -5.23 -8.70
C ILE A 263 25.03 -5.83 -7.51
N ALA A 264 23.70 -5.71 -7.47
CA ALA A 264 22.87 -6.34 -6.46
C ALA A 264 22.97 -7.87 -6.53
N ALA A 265 23.22 -8.52 -5.40
CA ALA A 265 23.24 -9.97 -5.30
C ALA A 265 21.87 -10.56 -4.93
N GLU A 266 21.01 -9.74 -4.33
CA GLU A 266 19.64 -10.06 -3.94
C GLU A 266 18.66 -9.06 -4.56
N GLY A 267 17.38 -9.44 -4.58
CA GLY A 267 16.33 -8.53 -5.03
C GLY A 267 15.88 -7.61 -3.90
N ALA A 268 15.83 -6.30 -4.14
CA ALA A 268 15.40 -5.31 -3.16
C ALA A 268 13.90 -5.01 -3.30
N LEU A 269 13.13 -5.27 -2.24
CA LEU A 269 11.67 -5.20 -2.25
C LEU A 269 11.17 -4.33 -1.08
N PRO A 270 10.78 -3.08 -1.35
CA PRO A 270 10.19 -2.20 -0.35
C PRO A 270 8.65 -2.27 -0.38
N TYR A 271 8.00 -2.01 0.77
CA TYR A 271 6.55 -1.81 0.86
C TYR A 271 6.20 -0.37 1.25
N PRO A 272 5.47 0.37 0.39
CA PRO A 272 5.09 0.06 -1.00
C PRO A 272 6.28 0.07 -2.00
N PRO A 273 6.11 -0.49 -3.22
CA PRO A 273 4.89 -1.13 -3.76
C PRO A 273 4.75 -2.63 -3.47
N GLY A 274 5.74 -3.28 -2.85
CA GLY A 274 5.71 -4.72 -2.61
C GLY A 274 6.16 -5.57 -3.80
N VAL A 275 6.97 -4.99 -4.69
CA VAL A 275 7.60 -5.68 -5.82
C VAL A 275 9.08 -5.32 -5.90
N LEU A 276 9.88 -6.17 -6.56
CA LEU A 276 11.31 -5.94 -6.76
C LEU A 276 11.53 -4.61 -7.48
N CYS A 277 12.32 -3.73 -6.85
CA CYS A 277 12.77 -2.46 -7.42
C CYS A 277 14.22 -2.55 -7.91
N VAL A 278 15.00 -3.49 -7.37
CA VAL A 278 16.26 -3.98 -7.95
C VAL A 278 16.19 -5.50 -7.99
N VAL A 279 16.59 -6.10 -9.10
CA VAL A 279 16.67 -7.56 -9.30
C VAL A 279 18.14 -8.01 -9.21
N PRO A 280 18.47 -9.23 -8.74
CA PRO A 280 19.85 -9.72 -8.76
C PRO A 280 20.48 -9.58 -10.15
N GLY A 281 21.70 -9.03 -10.20
CA GLY A 281 22.42 -8.75 -11.44
C GLY A 281 22.17 -7.35 -12.03
N GLU A 282 21.26 -6.57 -11.46
CA GLU A 282 21.13 -5.14 -11.73
C GLU A 282 22.08 -4.30 -10.88
N VAL A 283 22.39 -3.09 -11.37
CA VAL A 283 23.26 -2.13 -10.68
C VAL A 283 22.46 -1.19 -9.79
N TRP A 284 22.83 -1.08 -8.52
CA TRP A 284 22.27 -0.10 -7.59
C TRP A 284 22.54 1.34 -8.04
N GLY A 285 21.53 2.20 -7.94
CA GLY A 285 21.62 3.60 -8.34
C GLY A 285 20.26 4.27 -8.47
N GLY A 286 20.29 5.54 -8.89
CA GLY A 286 19.13 6.26 -9.41
C GLY A 286 17.94 6.34 -8.44
N ALA A 287 16.72 6.24 -8.99
CA ALA A 287 15.49 6.41 -8.24
C ALA A 287 15.32 5.36 -7.14
N VAL A 288 15.73 4.11 -7.39
CA VAL A 288 15.56 3.01 -6.44
C VAL A 288 16.42 3.23 -5.22
N GLN A 289 17.72 3.52 -5.39
CA GLN A 289 18.60 3.79 -4.25
C GLN A 289 18.13 4.99 -3.43
N ARG A 290 17.74 6.09 -4.10
CA ARG A 290 17.17 7.28 -3.44
C ARG A 290 15.90 6.96 -2.64
N TYR A 291 15.04 6.09 -3.17
CA TYR A 291 13.83 5.66 -2.48
C TYR A 291 14.16 4.89 -1.18
N PHE A 292 15.08 3.93 -1.23
CA PHE A 292 15.51 3.20 -0.03
C PHE A 292 16.15 4.12 1.02
N LEU A 293 16.92 5.15 0.59
CA LEU A 293 17.47 6.15 1.51
C LEU A 293 16.38 7.01 2.17
N ALA A 294 15.31 7.35 1.44
CA ALA A 294 14.15 8.02 2.04
C ALA A 294 13.46 7.14 3.10
N LEU A 295 13.36 5.83 2.85
CA LEU A 295 12.80 4.88 3.80
C LEU A 295 13.71 4.71 5.04
N GLU A 296 15.03 4.73 4.87
CA GLU A 296 16.02 4.69 5.97
C GLU A 296 15.83 5.86 6.95
N GLU A 297 15.63 7.08 6.44
CA GLU A 297 15.36 8.26 7.28
C GLU A 297 14.07 8.09 8.09
N GLY A 298 13.02 7.56 7.46
CA GLY A 298 11.75 7.25 8.13
C GLY A 298 11.89 6.24 9.27
N VAL A 299 12.78 5.23 9.14
CA VAL A 299 13.03 4.24 10.20
C VAL A 299 13.56 4.90 11.48
N ASN A 300 14.37 5.96 11.35
CA ASN A 300 14.96 6.65 12.50
C ASN A 300 14.05 7.74 13.06
N LEU A 301 13.39 8.52 12.19
CA LEU A 301 12.57 9.67 12.60
C LEU A 301 11.21 9.25 13.17
N LEU A 302 10.62 8.17 12.67
CA LEU A 302 9.23 7.77 12.95
C LEU A 302 9.16 6.33 13.51
N PRO A 303 9.75 6.07 14.69
CA PRO A 303 9.76 4.73 15.26
C PRO A 303 8.32 4.24 15.51
N GLY A 304 8.02 3.02 15.06
CA GLY A 304 6.66 2.47 15.09
C GLY A 304 5.92 2.51 13.75
N PHE A 305 6.44 3.27 12.78
CA PHE A 305 5.87 3.39 11.43
C PHE A 305 6.84 2.96 10.33
N SER A 306 7.87 2.18 10.69
CA SER A 306 8.87 1.71 9.74
C SER A 306 8.23 0.85 8.64
N PRO A 307 8.55 1.10 7.36
CA PRO A 307 8.05 0.29 6.25
C PRO A 307 8.64 -1.13 6.31
N GLU A 308 7.93 -2.07 5.72
CA GLU A 308 8.47 -3.43 5.52
C GLU A 308 9.45 -3.42 4.35
N LEU A 309 10.59 -4.07 4.55
CA LEU A 309 11.69 -4.14 3.57
C LEU A 309 12.19 -5.59 3.49
N GLN A 310 12.41 -6.09 2.27
CA GLN A 310 13.02 -7.40 2.02
C GLN A 310 14.20 -7.27 1.06
N GLY A 311 15.19 -8.16 1.20
CA GLY A 311 16.44 -8.10 0.43
C GLY A 311 17.36 -6.93 0.78
N VAL A 312 16.99 -6.17 1.82
CA VAL A 312 17.86 -5.21 2.52
C VAL A 312 17.73 -5.46 4.01
N TYR A 313 18.79 -5.13 4.75
CA TYR A 313 18.95 -5.46 6.16
C TYR A 313 19.07 -4.17 6.96
N SER A 314 18.23 -4.01 7.98
CA SER A 314 18.33 -2.89 8.90
C SER A 314 19.28 -3.24 10.05
N GLU A 315 20.44 -2.59 10.09
CA GLU A 315 21.42 -2.76 11.17
C GLU A 315 21.52 -1.48 12.00
N THR A 316 21.80 -1.63 13.30
CA THR A 316 22.08 -0.49 14.18
C THR A 316 23.58 -0.33 14.27
N ASP A 317 24.09 0.79 13.76
CA ASP A 317 25.51 1.07 13.77
C ASP A 317 26.01 1.52 15.15
N ALA A 318 27.32 1.66 15.31
CA ALA A 318 27.95 2.06 16.57
C ALA A 318 27.50 3.44 17.10
N ASP A 319 26.96 4.30 16.23
CA ASP A 319 26.38 5.60 16.59
C ASP A 319 24.89 5.52 16.99
N GLY A 320 24.31 4.33 17.03
CA GLY A 320 22.92 4.09 17.42
C GLY A 320 21.90 4.34 16.31
N MET A 321 22.34 4.73 15.11
CA MET A 321 21.46 4.95 13.95
C MET A 321 21.17 3.63 13.24
N LYS A 322 19.91 3.44 12.84
CA LYS A 322 19.53 2.31 11.98
C LYS A 322 19.82 2.66 10.53
N ARG A 323 20.61 1.83 9.85
CA ARG A 323 20.94 1.99 8.43
C ARG A 323 20.57 0.75 7.64
N LEU A 324 20.33 0.92 6.36
CA LEU A 324 20.00 -0.15 5.42
C LEU A 324 21.27 -0.65 4.75
N TYR A 325 21.39 -1.97 4.70
CA TYR A 325 22.47 -2.70 4.06
C TYR A 325 21.92 -3.67 3.01
N GLY A 326 22.69 -3.99 1.99
CA GLY A 326 22.33 -4.96 0.96
C GLY A 326 23.55 -5.74 0.47
N TYR A 327 23.33 -7.01 0.08
CA TYR A 327 24.40 -7.80 -0.52
C TYR A 327 24.65 -7.37 -1.96
N VAL A 328 25.91 -7.11 -2.27
CA VAL A 328 26.40 -6.80 -3.62
C VAL A 328 27.50 -7.78 -4.02
N LEU A 329 27.69 -7.99 -5.32
CA LEU A 329 28.82 -8.79 -5.82
C LEU A 329 30.15 -8.06 -5.55
N LYS A 330 31.19 -8.85 -5.23
CA LYS A 330 32.56 -8.37 -5.00
C LYS A 330 33.23 -7.81 -6.25
#